data_AF-A0A916BZU2-F1
#
_entry.id   AF-A0A916BZU2-F1
#
_cell.length_a   1.000
_cell.length_b   1.000
_cell.length_c   1.000
_cell.angle_alpha   90.00
_cell.angle_beta   90.00
_cell.angle_gamma   90.00
#
_symmetry.space_group_name_H-M   'P 1'
#
loop_
_entity.id
_entity.type
_entity.pdbx_description
1 polymer ?
#
loop_
_entity_poly.entity_id
_entity_poly.type
_entity_poly.pdbx_seq_one_letter_code
_entity_poly.pdbx_strand_id
1 'polypeptide(L)'
;MDNTTTFCLLILGVAFVIWIIVRMQQAQQREQARQAYLAALEELKAAPTNPDLKQKTLSLGRIYSNLTRNKNGVTLFDEVALMNDINAATAGATTVARAPQSVAVAATPTSVEDRLAKLSELKAKGLVDDAEYAAKRQKILDEM
;
A
#
# COMPACT_ATOMS: atom_id res chain seq x y z
N MET A 1 -15.42 -32.68 40.59
CA MET A 1 -15.67 -31.69 39.53
C MET A 1 -17.15 -31.45 39.50
N ASP A 2 -17.56 -30.27 39.93
CA ASP A 2 -18.93 -29.78 39.89
C ASP A 2 -19.35 -29.46 38.44
N ASN A 3 -20.62 -29.67 38.10
CA ASN A 3 -21.12 -29.51 36.74
C ASN A 3 -20.82 -28.13 36.14
N THR A 4 -20.70 -27.09 36.97
CA THR A 4 -20.30 -25.74 36.59
C THR A 4 -18.88 -25.70 36.04
N THR A 5 -17.90 -26.32 36.71
CA THR A 5 -16.53 -26.43 36.19
C THR A 5 -16.46 -27.19 34.87
N THR A 6 -17.22 -28.27 34.73
CA THR A 6 -17.28 -29.05 33.48
C THR A 6 -17.88 -28.24 32.32
N PHE A 7 -18.91 -27.42 32.59
CA PHE A 7 -19.54 -26.56 31.60
C PHE A 7 -18.60 -25.42 31.16
N CYS A 8 -17.88 -24.80 32.08
CA CYS A 8 -16.87 -23.78 31.77
C CYS A 8 -15.74 -24.34 30.90
N LEU A 9 -15.25 -25.55 31.17
CA LEU A 9 -14.21 -26.20 30.37
C LEU A 9 -14.71 -26.51 28.95
N LEU A 10 -15.96 -26.91 28.77
CA LEU A 10 -16.56 -27.11 27.45
C LEU A 10 -16.65 -25.79 26.66
N ILE A 11 -17.12 -24.70 27.28
CA ILE A 11 -17.21 -23.40 26.61
C ILE A 11 -15.82 -22.91 26.19
N LEU A 12 -14.82 -23.02 27.07
CA LEU A 12 -13.44 -22.63 26.76
C LEU A 12 -12.86 -23.46 25.62
N GLY A 13 -13.11 -24.78 25.62
CA GLY A 13 -12.71 -25.67 24.54
C GLY A 13 -13.31 -25.26 23.20
N VAL A 14 -14.61 -24.98 23.15
CA VAL A 14 -15.30 -24.54 21.93
C VAL A 14 -14.79 -23.19 21.45
N ALA A 15 -14.61 -22.22 22.35
CA ALA A 15 -14.06 -20.90 22.01
C ALA A 15 -12.64 -21.00 21.44
N PHE A 16 -11.81 -21.89 21.98
CA PHE A 16 -10.46 -22.14 21.49
C PHE A 16 -10.46 -22.75 20.08
N VAL A 17 -11.34 -23.70 19.80
CA VAL A 17 -11.48 -24.29 18.46
C VAL A 17 -11.94 -23.24 17.44
N ILE A 18 -12.92 -22.40 17.79
CA ILE A 18 -13.38 -21.30 16.92
C ILE A 18 -12.22 -20.33 16.63
N TRP A 19 -11.43 -19.98 17.64
CA TRP A 19 -10.28 -19.09 17.48
C TRP A 19 -9.23 -19.66 16.50
N ILE A 20 -8.94 -20.96 16.58
CA ILE A 20 -8.03 -21.64 15.64
C ILE A 20 -8.56 -21.57 14.20
N ILE A 21 -9.85 -21.85 14.00
CA ILE A 21 -10.46 -21.84 12.66
C ILE A 21 -10.37 -20.43 12.05
N VAL A 22 -10.70 -19.39 12.82
CA VAL A 22 -10.61 -18.00 12.37
C VAL A 22 -9.16 -17.63 12.01
N ARG A 23 -8.17 -18.03 12.83
CA ARG A 23 -6.74 -17.81 12.56
C ARG A 23 -6.29 -18.49 11.26
N MET A 24 -6.70 -19.74 11.02
CA MET A 24 -6.38 -20.47 9.79
C MET A 24 -7.00 -19.80 8.56
N GLN A 25 -8.26 -19.38 8.65
CA GLN A 25 -8.96 -18.76 7.54
C GLN A 25 -8.34 -17.41 7.15
N GLN A 26 -7.92 -16.62 8.13
CA GLN A 26 -7.19 -15.36 7.89
C GLN A 26 -5.84 -15.61 7.20
N ALA A 27 -5.11 -16.65 7.61
CA ALA A 27 -3.85 -17.02 6.97
C ALA A 27 -4.06 -17.42 5.50
N GLN A 28 -5.09 -18.21 5.22
CA GLN A 28 -5.43 -18.59 3.85
C GLN A 28 -5.83 -17.38 2.98
N GLN A 29 -6.66 -16.47 3.49
CA GLN A 29 -7.06 -15.28 2.73
C GLN A 29 -5.86 -14.39 2.38
N ARG A 30 -4.90 -14.24 3.31
CA ARG A 30 -3.66 -13.49 3.06
C ARG A 30 -2.82 -14.13 1.97
N GLU A 31 -2.65 -15.44 2.02
CA GLU A 31 -1.83 -16.15 1.03
C GLU A 31 -2.49 -16.13 -0.35
N GLN A 32 -3.82 -16.29 -0.43
CA GLN A 32 -4.55 -16.15 -1.69
C GLN A 32 -4.41 -14.75 -2.29
N ALA A 33 -4.56 -13.70 -1.48
CA ALA A 33 -4.38 -12.32 -1.94
C ALA A 33 -2.93 -12.06 -2.38
N ARG A 34 -1.94 -12.63 -1.68
CA ARG A 34 -0.52 -12.57 -2.05
C ARG A 34 -0.27 -13.20 -3.41
N GLN A 35 -0.77 -14.41 -3.62
CA GLN A 35 -0.60 -15.16 -4.86
C GLN A 35 -1.27 -14.44 -6.04
N ALA A 36 -2.49 -13.91 -5.84
CA ALA A 36 -3.18 -13.13 -6.87
C ALA A 36 -2.40 -11.86 -7.25
N TYR A 37 -1.84 -11.15 -6.27
CA TYR A 37 -1.01 -9.96 -6.52
C TYR A 37 0.27 -10.33 -7.29
N LEU A 38 0.97 -11.40 -6.90
CA LEU A 38 2.17 -11.85 -7.60
C LEU A 38 1.89 -12.31 -9.03
N ALA A 39 0.79 -13.04 -9.25
CA ALA A 39 0.36 -13.44 -10.58
C ALA A 39 0.06 -12.22 -11.47
N ALA A 40 -0.61 -11.20 -10.92
CA ALA A 40 -0.89 -9.97 -11.64
C ALA A 40 0.39 -9.15 -11.92
N LEU A 41 1.40 -9.21 -11.05
CA LEU A 41 2.72 -8.63 -11.33
C LEU A 41 3.41 -9.34 -12.49
N GLU A 42 3.37 -10.68 -12.55
CA GLU A 42 3.93 -11.44 -13.68
C GLU A 42 3.18 -11.15 -14.99
N GLU A 43 1.85 -11.07 -14.98
CA GLU A 43 1.04 -10.64 -16.13
C GLU A 43 1.44 -9.22 -16.59
N LEU A 44 1.63 -8.31 -15.63
CA LEU A 44 2.05 -6.94 -15.92
C LEU A 44 3.47 -6.88 -16.47
N LYS A 45 4.39 -7.73 -16.02
CA LYS A 45 5.75 -7.83 -16.61
C LYS A 45 5.71 -8.28 -18.07
N ALA A 46 4.77 -9.17 -18.42
CA ALA A 46 4.59 -9.63 -19.80
C ALA A 46 3.96 -8.55 -20.71
N ALA A 47 3.08 -7.70 -20.18
CA ALA A 47 2.44 -6.60 -20.89
C ALA A 47 2.52 -5.26 -20.11
N PRO A 48 3.72 -4.67 -20.00
CA PRO A 48 4.05 -3.58 -19.07
C PRO A 48 3.46 -2.22 -19.42
N THR A 49 2.97 -2.06 -20.65
CA THR A 49 2.28 -0.85 -21.11
C THR A 49 0.76 -0.95 -21.02
N ASN A 50 0.21 -2.07 -20.55
CA ASN A 50 -1.23 -2.25 -20.45
C ASN A 50 -1.80 -1.55 -19.19
N PRO A 51 -2.62 -0.49 -19.34
CA PRO A 51 -3.16 0.26 -18.22
C PRO A 51 -4.15 -0.55 -17.38
N ASP A 52 -4.92 -1.47 -17.99
CA ASP A 52 -5.90 -2.30 -17.30
C ASP A 52 -5.21 -3.31 -16.36
N LEU A 53 -4.11 -3.91 -16.82
CA LEU A 53 -3.28 -4.78 -15.97
C LEU A 53 -2.64 -4.00 -14.83
N LYS A 54 -2.18 -2.76 -15.08
CA LYS A 54 -1.61 -1.90 -14.04
C LYS A 54 -2.65 -1.58 -12.95
N GLN A 55 -3.88 -1.26 -13.35
CA GLN A 55 -5.00 -1.01 -12.43
C GLN A 55 -5.40 -2.28 -11.66
N LYS A 56 -5.47 -3.44 -12.33
CA LYS A 56 -5.73 -4.73 -11.70
C LYS A 56 -4.68 -5.06 -10.64
N THR A 57 -3.39 -4.94 -10.96
CA THR A 57 -2.28 -5.20 -10.04
C THR A 57 -2.29 -4.25 -8.84
N LEU A 58 -2.59 -2.96 -9.05
CA LEU A 58 -2.81 -1.99 -7.96
C LEU A 58 -3.97 -2.40 -7.04
N SER A 59 -5.10 -2.83 -7.61
CA SER A 59 -6.26 -3.24 -6.82
C SER A 59 -5.97 -4.46 -5.95
N LEU A 60 -5.26 -5.46 -6.50
CA LEU A 60 -4.87 -6.68 -5.78
C LEU A 60 -3.85 -6.39 -4.69
N GLY A 61 -2.90 -5.49 -4.97
CA GLY A 61 -1.94 -5.01 -3.98
C GLY A 61 -2.61 -4.28 -2.80
N ARG A 62 -3.64 -3.46 -3.06
CA ARG A 62 -4.45 -2.83 -2.00
C ARG A 62 -5.20 -3.87 -1.15
N ILE A 63 -5.77 -4.90 -1.77
CA ILE A 63 -6.46 -6.00 -1.06
C ILE A 63 -5.47 -6.75 -0.16
N TYR A 64 -4.29 -7.11 -0.68
CA TYR A 64 -3.26 -7.79 0.09
C TYR A 64 -2.71 -6.93 1.25
N SER A 65 -2.44 -5.65 1.01
CA SER A 65 -2.03 -4.69 2.05
C SER A 65 -3.09 -4.56 3.16
N ASN A 66 -4.37 -4.45 2.79
CA ASN A 66 -5.47 -4.39 3.75
C ASN A 66 -5.61 -5.67 4.59
N LEU A 67 -5.33 -6.84 4.03
CA LEU A 67 -5.40 -8.12 4.74
C LEU A 67 -4.22 -8.36 5.69
N THR A 68 -3.05 -7.79 5.37
CA THR A 68 -1.83 -7.91 6.19
C THR A 68 -1.77 -6.89 7.31
N ARG A 69 -2.52 -5.79 7.21
CA ARG A 69 -2.63 -4.76 8.25
C ARG A 69 -3.84 -4.98 9.15
N ASN A 70 -3.70 -4.70 10.45
CA ASN A 70 -4.83 -4.69 11.39
C ASN A 70 -5.82 -3.58 11.00
N LYS A 71 -6.82 -3.87 10.16
CA LYS A 71 -8.04 -3.09 9.83
C LYS A 71 -7.92 -1.58 9.55
N ASN A 72 -6.74 -0.98 9.56
CA ASN A 72 -6.55 0.47 9.53
C ASN A 72 -6.41 1.05 8.11
N GLY A 73 -6.75 0.26 7.09
CA GLY A 73 -6.64 0.68 5.69
C GLY A 73 -5.19 0.82 5.20
N VAL A 74 -5.04 0.89 3.89
CA VAL A 74 -3.78 1.24 3.21
C VAL A 74 -3.43 2.68 3.59
N THR A 75 -2.33 2.91 4.32
CA THR A 75 -1.84 4.29 4.47
C THR A 75 -1.23 4.75 3.16
N LEU A 76 -1.31 6.05 2.86
CA LEU A 76 -0.69 6.65 1.65
C LEU A 76 0.76 6.19 1.38
N PHE A 77 1.53 5.87 2.43
CA PHE A 77 2.89 5.31 2.31
C PHE A 77 2.95 3.91 1.68
N ASP A 78 1.96 3.06 1.92
CA ASP A 78 1.87 1.70 1.35
C ASP A 78 1.49 1.77 -0.13
N GLU A 79 0.69 2.77 -0.54
CA GLU A 79 0.41 3.02 -1.97
C GLU A 79 1.67 3.46 -2.73
N VAL A 80 2.56 4.22 -2.09
CA VAL A 80 3.85 4.61 -2.70
C VAL A 80 4.76 3.40 -2.85
N ALA A 81 4.84 2.52 -1.85
CA ALA A 81 5.60 1.27 -1.96
C ALA A 81 5.03 0.37 -3.07
N LEU A 82 3.70 0.24 -3.14
CA LEU A 82 3.02 -0.55 -4.15
C LEU A 82 3.22 0.01 -5.57
N MET A 83 3.15 1.35 -5.72
CA MET A 83 3.46 2.03 -6.97
C MET A 83 4.94 1.88 -7.35
N ASN A 84 5.86 1.81 -6.38
CA ASN A 84 7.27 1.56 -6.63
C ASN A 84 7.50 0.15 -7.19
N ASP A 85 6.94 -0.88 -6.56
CA ASP A 85 7.01 -2.27 -7.05
C ASP A 85 6.48 -2.40 -8.49
N ILE A 86 5.34 -1.77 -8.76
CA ILE A 86 4.70 -1.78 -10.08
C ILE A 86 5.54 -1.01 -11.10
N ASN A 87 6.04 0.18 -10.74
CA ASN A 87 6.89 0.95 -11.62
C ASN A 87 8.20 0.21 -11.90
N ALA A 88 8.80 -0.45 -10.90
CA ALA A 88 9.98 -1.31 -11.07
C ALA A 88 9.69 -2.51 -11.99
N ALA A 89 8.53 -3.15 -11.86
CA ALA A 89 8.09 -4.22 -12.75
C ALA A 89 7.89 -3.74 -14.20
N THR A 90 7.46 -2.49 -14.40
CA THR A 90 7.29 -1.89 -15.74
C THR A 90 8.52 -1.14 -16.26
N ALA A 91 9.52 -0.86 -15.42
CA ALA A 91 10.69 -0.04 -15.77
C ALA A 91 11.55 -0.65 -16.88
N GLY A 92 11.61 -1.99 -16.95
CA GLY A 92 12.33 -2.73 -17.98
C GLY A 92 11.74 -2.59 -19.40
N ALA A 93 10.51 -2.09 -19.53
CA ALA A 93 9.85 -1.92 -20.83
C ALA A 93 9.97 -0.50 -21.40
N THR A 94 10.16 0.48 -20.53
CA THR A 94 10.36 1.89 -20.92
C THR A 94 11.69 2.14 -21.62
N THR A 95 12.68 1.26 -21.50
CA THR A 95 13.98 1.39 -22.18
C THR A 95 13.96 1.03 -23.66
N VAL A 96 12.94 0.30 -24.15
CA VAL A 96 12.90 -0.15 -25.56
C VAL A 96 12.02 0.75 -26.44
N ALA A 97 11.11 1.55 -25.86
CA ALA A 97 10.05 2.22 -26.64
C ALA A 97 10.17 3.75 -26.79
N ARG A 98 11.22 4.44 -26.33
CA ARG A 98 11.27 5.90 -26.48
C ARG A 98 12.67 6.50 -26.64
N ALA A 99 13.00 6.83 -27.89
CA ALA A 99 13.87 7.96 -28.23
C ALA A 99 13.36 9.25 -27.55
N PRO A 100 14.24 10.23 -27.27
CA PRO A 100 14.22 11.03 -26.05
C PRO A 100 13.01 11.97 -26.04
N GLN A 101 12.10 11.72 -25.11
CA GLN A 101 11.30 12.80 -24.55
C GLN A 101 11.58 12.84 -23.05
N SER A 102 12.44 13.78 -22.72
CA SER A 102 12.70 14.30 -21.40
C SER A 102 11.39 14.58 -20.65
N VAL A 103 11.09 13.72 -19.69
CA VAL A 103 10.87 14.15 -18.31
C VAL A 103 11.26 12.98 -17.43
N ALA A 104 12.55 12.94 -17.11
CA ALA A 104 13.03 12.21 -15.97
C ALA A 104 12.34 12.79 -14.74
N VAL A 105 11.42 12.04 -14.13
CA VAL A 105 11.20 12.18 -12.69
C VAL A 105 12.14 11.18 -12.06
N ALA A 106 13.40 11.58 -12.01
CA ALA A 106 14.40 10.95 -11.17
C ALA A 106 13.83 10.94 -9.75
N ALA A 107 13.77 9.75 -9.16
CA ALA A 107 13.63 9.60 -7.74
C ALA A 107 14.93 10.12 -7.10
N THR A 108 15.02 11.43 -6.88
CA THR A 108 15.92 11.99 -5.88
C THR A 108 15.28 11.83 -4.50
N PRO A 109 16.09 11.67 -3.43
CA PRO A 109 15.58 11.86 -2.07
C PRO A 109 14.91 13.24 -2.06
N THR A 110 13.63 13.31 -1.74
CA THR A 110 12.84 14.53 -1.86
C THR A 110 13.50 15.59 -1.00
N SER A 111 14.21 16.51 -1.66
CA SER A 111 14.93 17.56 -0.96
C SER A 111 13.93 18.48 -0.28
N VAL A 112 14.39 19.25 0.70
CA VAL A 112 13.54 20.20 1.43
C VAL A 112 12.82 21.14 0.45
N GLU A 113 13.47 21.49 -0.66
CA GLU A 113 12.96 22.29 -1.76
C GLU A 113 11.79 21.63 -2.50
N ASP A 114 11.88 20.33 -2.80
CA ASP A 114 10.80 19.58 -3.47
C ASP A 114 9.54 19.48 -2.58
N ARG A 115 9.74 19.33 -1.27
CA ARG A 115 8.64 19.28 -0.29
C ARG A 115 7.96 20.64 -0.13
N LEU A 116 8.73 21.72 -0.17
CA LEU A 116 8.21 23.09 -0.16
C LEU A 116 7.43 23.42 -1.45
N ALA A 117 7.91 22.96 -2.61
CA ALA A 117 7.25 23.15 -3.89
C ALA A 117 5.90 22.41 -3.96
N LYS A 118 5.83 21.18 -3.43
CA LYS A 118 4.57 20.43 -3.37
C LYS A 118 3.57 21.06 -2.40
N LEU A 119 4.06 21.62 -1.29
CA LEU A 119 3.21 22.30 -0.31
C LEU A 119 2.61 23.60 -0.86
N SER A 120 3.37 24.36 -1.67
CA SER A 120 2.85 25.57 -2.34
C SER A 120 1.83 25.23 -3.42
N GLU A 121 2.01 24.12 -4.14
CA GLU A 121 1.03 23.63 -5.12
C GLU A 121 -0.31 23.25 -4.46
N LEU A 122 -0.26 22.59 -3.29
CA LEU A 122 -1.46 22.22 -2.54
C LEU A 122 -2.24 23.42 -2.01
N LYS A 123 -1.53 24.47 -1.56
CA LYS A 123 -2.13 25.75 -1.19
C LYS A 123 -2.75 26.46 -2.40
N ALA A 124 -2.05 26.48 -3.54
CA ALA A 124 -2.56 27.10 -4.77
C ALA A 124 -3.84 26.41 -5.29
N LYS A 125 -3.98 25.11 -5.04
CA LYS A 125 -5.21 24.35 -5.35
C LYS A 125 -6.31 24.50 -4.30
N GLY A 126 -6.06 25.20 -3.19
CA GLY A 126 -7.02 25.40 -2.09
C GLY A 126 -7.28 24.15 -1.25
N LEU A 127 -6.42 23.12 -1.34
CA LEU A 127 -6.55 21.88 -0.57
C LEU A 127 -6.01 22.01 0.86
N VAL A 128 -5.28 23.08 1.14
CA VAL A 128 -4.63 23.34 2.43
C VAL A 128 -4.86 24.80 2.75
N ASP A 129 -5.31 25.08 3.97
CA ASP A 129 -5.54 26.44 4.43
C ASP A 129 -4.21 27.16 4.77
N ASP A 130 -4.28 28.47 5.00
CA ASP A 130 -3.10 29.27 5.29
C ASP A 130 -2.38 28.88 6.59
N ALA A 131 -3.12 28.37 7.58
CA ALA A 131 -2.58 27.96 8.87
C ALA A 131 -1.84 26.62 8.76
N GLU A 132 -2.42 25.65 8.06
CA GLU A 132 -1.83 24.36 7.76
C GLU A 132 -0.63 24.48 6.83
N TYR A 133 -0.67 25.40 5.87
CA TYR A 133 0.46 25.72 5.01
C TYR A 133 1.65 26.24 5.82
N ALA A 134 1.41 27.21 6.72
CA ALA A 134 2.45 27.78 7.56
C ALA A 134 3.07 26.73 8.51
N ALA A 135 2.23 25.92 9.16
CA ALA A 135 2.69 24.87 10.08
C ALA A 135 3.52 23.79 9.38
N LYS A 136 3.08 23.32 8.19
CA LYS A 136 3.80 22.32 7.41
C LYS A 136 5.10 22.89 6.84
N ARG A 137 5.12 24.15 6.40
CA ARG A 137 6.32 24.83 5.91
C ARG A 137 7.37 24.96 7.02
N GLN A 138 6.96 25.35 8.21
CA GLN A 138 7.86 25.47 9.36
C GLN A 138 8.46 24.12 9.72
N LYS A 139 7.65 23.07 9.78
CA LYS A 139 8.12 21.70 10.08
C LYS A 139 9.14 21.18 9.06
N ILE A 140 8.99 21.55 7.78
CA ILE A 140 9.93 21.16 6.72
C ILE A 140 11.27 21.92 6.86
N LEU A 141 11.22 23.18 7.31
CA LEU A 141 12.44 23.98 7.54
C LEU A 141 13.16 23.60 8.84
N ASP A 142 12.44 23.12 9.86
CA ASP A 142 12.99 22.63 11.13
C ASP A 142 13.72 21.28 11.00
N GLU A 143 13.50 20.57 9.88
CA GLU A 143 14.19 19.32 9.54
C GLU A 143 15.55 19.57 8.83
N MET A 144 15.97 20.83 8.69
CA MET A 144 17.32 21.23 8.25
C MET A 144 18.29 21.31 9.44
#